data_AF-A0A9W4LJX0-F1
#
_entry.id   AF-A0A9W4LJX0-F1
#
_cell.length_a   1.000
_cell.length_b   1.000
_cell.length_c   1.000
_cell.angle_alpha   90.00
_cell.angle_beta   90.00
_cell.angle_gamma   90.00
#
_symmetry.space_group_name_H-M   'P 1'
#
loop_
_entity.id
_entity.type
_entity.pdbx_description
1 polymer ?
#
loop_
_entity_poly.entity_id
_entity_poly.type
_entity_poly.pdbx_seq_one_letter_code
_entity_poly.pdbx_strand_id
1 'polypeptide(L)'
;MACDGAAAHMVVKPAVRVPMAGTCAVARPVQLEAVLIGDNRRVTLSPAAVLSCSTAAAIAAWVRDDLVPIADATGSPLTAIAVADSYNCRPRNRQAGAKPSAHGNGLAFDLGPMTLANKRSLTIRGEGLTIAARQLLKASACRRFGTVLGPGSDGYHEDHLHVDLIARRPGRGICQWTLPGGDKN
;
A
#
# COMPACT_ATOMS: atom_id res chain seq x y z
N MET A 1 -15.32 6.94 -16.64
CA MET A 1 -14.07 7.38 -15.98
C MET A 1 -13.13 6.19 -15.77
N ALA A 2 -11.84 6.43 -15.52
CA ALA A 2 -10.76 5.42 -15.55
C ALA A 2 -10.96 4.18 -14.64
N CYS A 3 -11.92 4.23 -13.70
CA CYS A 3 -12.26 3.18 -12.74
C CYS A 3 -13.77 2.92 -12.56
N ASP A 4 -14.58 3.06 -13.61
CA ASP A 4 -16.05 2.85 -13.47
C ASP A 4 -16.37 1.47 -12.87
N GLY A 5 -17.23 1.47 -11.84
CA GLY A 5 -17.65 0.28 -11.06
C GLY A 5 -16.74 -0.08 -9.88
N ALA A 6 -15.44 0.25 -9.92
CA ALA A 6 -14.50 -0.01 -8.82
C ALA A 6 -14.26 1.21 -7.91
N ALA A 7 -14.66 2.40 -8.34
CA ALA A 7 -14.42 3.66 -7.65
C ALA A 7 -15.32 3.94 -6.43
N ALA A 8 -16.22 3.01 -6.08
CA ALA A 8 -16.96 3.12 -4.83
C ALA A 8 -15.96 3.25 -3.67
N HIS A 9 -16.06 4.33 -2.91
CA HIS A 9 -15.17 4.66 -1.79
C HIS A 9 -13.75 5.13 -2.14
N MET A 10 -13.50 5.57 -3.38
CA MET A 10 -12.22 6.19 -3.77
C MET A 10 -12.41 7.64 -4.20
N VAL A 11 -11.49 8.52 -3.77
CA VAL A 11 -11.29 9.84 -4.40
C VAL A 11 -10.12 9.70 -5.37
N VAL A 12 -10.44 9.65 -6.66
CA VAL A 12 -9.46 9.41 -7.73
C VAL A 12 -9.62 10.40 -8.88
N LYS A 13 -8.50 10.67 -9.55
CA LYS A 13 -8.49 11.34 -10.86
C LYS A 13 -7.57 10.59 -11.84
N PRO A 14 -7.72 10.78 -13.16
CA PRO A 14 -6.78 10.22 -14.12
C PRO A 14 -5.34 10.69 -13.85
N ALA A 15 -4.37 9.78 -13.86
CA ALA A 15 -2.97 10.16 -13.76
C ALA A 15 -2.44 10.56 -15.14
N VAL A 16 -1.85 11.76 -15.20
CA VAL A 16 -1.20 12.29 -16.41
C VAL A 16 0.29 11.91 -16.43
N ARG A 17 0.88 11.83 -17.64
CA ARG A 17 2.32 11.56 -17.84
C ARG A 17 2.80 10.19 -17.33
N VAL A 18 1.91 9.20 -17.28
CA VAL A 18 2.24 7.80 -17.00
C VAL A 18 2.15 7.00 -18.31
N PRO A 19 3.22 6.31 -18.74
CA PRO A 19 3.17 5.47 -19.94
C PRO A 19 2.11 4.37 -19.82
N MET A 20 1.34 4.15 -20.88
CA MET A 20 0.40 3.03 -20.99
C MET A 20 0.93 1.88 -21.85
N ALA A 21 2.14 2.01 -22.39
CA ALA A 21 2.84 1.01 -23.20
C ALA A 21 4.34 0.99 -22.84
N GLY A 22 5.01 -0.12 -23.17
CA GLY A 22 6.43 -0.34 -22.86
C GLY A 22 6.67 -0.91 -21.46
N THR A 23 7.94 -0.93 -21.05
CA THR A 23 8.43 -1.64 -19.85
C THR A 23 7.79 -1.17 -18.54
N CYS A 24 7.44 0.12 -18.46
CA CYS A 24 6.78 0.74 -17.30
C CYS A 24 5.33 1.16 -17.61
N ALA A 25 4.65 0.37 -18.44
CA ALA A 25 3.24 0.61 -18.73
C ALA A 25 2.37 0.43 -17.49
N VAL A 26 1.43 1.36 -17.28
CA VAL A 26 0.38 1.26 -16.26
C VAL A 26 -0.98 1.21 -16.94
N ALA A 27 -1.74 0.14 -16.66
CA ALA A 27 -3.09 -0.01 -17.18
C ALA A 27 -4.07 0.93 -16.46
N ARG A 28 -4.77 1.79 -17.22
CA ARG A 28 -5.76 2.78 -16.71
C ARG A 28 -5.21 3.54 -15.48
N PRO A 29 -4.17 4.36 -15.67
CA PRO A 29 -3.46 4.98 -14.56
C PRO A 29 -4.33 6.03 -13.86
N VAL A 30 -4.37 5.98 -12.52
CA VAL A 30 -5.12 6.91 -11.66
C VAL A 30 -4.24 7.44 -10.55
N GLN A 31 -4.60 8.62 -10.03
CA GLN A 31 -4.08 9.15 -8.77
C GLN A 31 -5.14 8.90 -7.71
N LEU A 32 -4.83 8.06 -6.72
CA LEU A 32 -5.65 7.84 -5.54
C LEU A 32 -5.29 8.89 -4.49
N GLU A 33 -6.20 9.83 -4.26
CA GLU A 33 -5.99 10.97 -3.36
C GLU A 33 -6.51 10.67 -1.95
N ALA A 34 -7.61 9.92 -1.85
CA ALA A 34 -8.15 9.49 -0.56
C ALA A 34 -9.01 8.23 -0.70
N VAL A 35 -9.17 7.54 0.43
CA VAL A 35 -10.15 6.47 0.60
C VAL A 35 -11.29 7.01 1.46
N LEU A 36 -12.53 6.80 1.00
CA LEU A 36 -13.73 7.13 1.77
C LEU A 36 -14.07 5.95 2.67
N ILE A 37 -14.43 6.24 3.91
CA ILE A 37 -14.86 5.26 4.92
C ILE A 37 -16.20 5.69 5.48
N GLY A 38 -17.11 4.72 5.65
CA GLY A 38 -18.41 4.90 6.31
C GLY A 38 -19.12 6.21 5.98
N ASP A 39 -19.22 7.07 7.01
CA ASP A 39 -19.81 8.40 7.10
C ASP A 39 -19.16 9.48 6.20
N ASN A 40 -18.63 9.10 5.04
CA ASN A 40 -17.81 9.93 4.16
C ASN A 40 -16.54 10.51 4.80
N ARG A 41 -16.08 9.98 5.95
CA ARG A 41 -14.74 10.31 6.46
C ARG A 41 -13.70 9.95 5.41
N ARG A 42 -12.69 10.81 5.28
CA ARG A 42 -11.61 10.65 4.30
C ARG A 42 -10.32 10.25 5.00
N VAL A 43 -9.66 9.21 4.48
CA VAL A 43 -8.25 8.93 4.76
C VAL A 43 -7.45 9.41 3.56
N THR A 44 -6.71 10.50 3.74
CA THR A 44 -5.90 11.11 2.67
C THR A 44 -4.64 10.29 2.41
N LEU A 45 -4.29 10.08 1.15
CA LEU A 45 -2.99 9.54 0.75
C LEU A 45 -2.09 10.71 0.33
N SER A 46 -0.92 10.84 0.98
CA SER A 46 -0.01 11.97 0.78
C SER A 46 1.42 11.51 0.47
N PRO A 47 1.97 11.84 -0.71
CA PRO A 47 1.27 12.40 -1.87
C PRO A 47 0.20 11.43 -2.42
N ALA A 48 -0.66 11.90 -3.33
CA ALA A 48 -1.61 11.01 -4.01
C ALA A 48 -0.88 9.88 -4.74
N ALA A 49 -1.31 8.64 -4.55
CA ALA A 49 -0.64 7.46 -5.09
C ALA A 49 -0.98 7.25 -6.56
N VAL A 50 0.03 7.13 -7.41
CA VAL A 50 -0.16 6.84 -8.84
C VAL A 50 -0.15 5.32 -9.05
N LEU A 51 -1.27 4.76 -9.48
CA LEU A 51 -1.49 3.31 -9.53
C LEU A 51 -2.27 2.91 -10.79
N SER A 52 -2.23 1.62 -11.13
CA SER A 52 -3.27 1.04 -12.00
C SER A 52 -4.61 1.10 -11.29
N CYS A 53 -5.71 1.19 -12.05
CA CYS A 53 -7.04 1.23 -11.47
C CYS A 53 -7.35 0.02 -10.54
N SER A 54 -6.93 -1.18 -10.94
CA SER A 54 -7.10 -2.39 -10.12
C SER A 54 -6.32 -2.33 -8.81
N THR A 55 -5.10 -1.79 -8.84
CA THR A 55 -4.30 -1.62 -7.63
C THR A 55 -4.90 -0.55 -6.72
N ALA A 56 -5.37 0.57 -7.27
CA ALA A 56 -6.07 1.58 -6.48
C ALA A 56 -7.29 1.00 -5.75
N ALA A 57 -8.11 0.20 -6.44
CA ALA A 57 -9.27 -0.46 -5.84
C ALA A 57 -8.88 -1.45 -4.72
N ALA A 58 -7.83 -2.25 -4.93
CA ALA A 58 -7.34 -3.18 -3.92
C ALA A 58 -6.79 -2.46 -2.67
N ILE A 59 -6.04 -1.37 -2.87
CA ILE A 59 -5.55 -0.53 -1.76
C ILE A 59 -6.71 0.14 -1.03
N ALA A 60 -7.69 0.68 -1.75
CA ALA A 60 -8.85 1.32 -1.11
C ALA A 60 -9.66 0.33 -0.25
N ALA A 61 -9.89 -0.88 -0.75
CA ALA A 61 -10.52 -1.94 0.04
C ALA A 61 -9.67 -2.33 1.26
N TRP A 62 -8.35 -2.45 1.08
CA TRP A 62 -7.39 -2.69 2.18
C TRP A 62 -7.44 -1.64 3.28
N VAL A 63 -7.36 -0.38 2.89
CA VAL A 63 -7.43 0.75 3.81
C VAL A 63 -8.76 0.77 4.54
N ARG A 64 -9.88 0.65 3.82
CA ARG A 64 -11.23 0.74 4.39
C ARG A 64 -11.55 -0.39 5.36
N ASP A 65 -11.31 -1.65 4.96
CA ASP A 65 -11.83 -2.79 5.69
C ASP A 65 -10.86 -3.35 6.75
N ASP A 66 -9.56 -3.11 6.62
CA ASP A 66 -8.55 -3.63 7.57
C ASP A 66 -7.75 -2.49 8.23
N LEU A 67 -7.13 -1.60 7.46
CA LEU A 67 -6.17 -0.63 8.01
C LEU A 67 -6.82 0.37 8.97
N VAL A 68 -7.99 0.89 8.59
CA VAL A 68 -8.74 1.87 9.39
C VAL A 68 -9.17 1.26 10.73
N PRO A 69 -9.85 0.09 10.79
CA PRO A 69 -10.14 -0.56 12.06
C PRO A 69 -8.91 -0.80 12.95
N ILE A 70 -7.79 -1.25 12.37
CA ILE A 70 -6.54 -1.50 13.11
C ILE A 70 -5.97 -0.19 13.69
N ALA A 71 -5.91 0.87 12.89
CA ALA A 71 -5.37 2.15 13.30
C ALA A 71 -6.28 2.87 14.31
N ASP A 72 -7.59 2.88 14.08
CA ASP A 72 -8.57 3.53 14.95
C ASP A 72 -8.58 2.90 16.36
N ALA A 73 -8.35 1.58 16.46
CA ALA A 73 -8.21 0.85 17.73
C ALA A 73 -7.02 1.32 18.59
N THR A 74 -6.11 2.15 18.06
CA THR A 74 -5.03 2.77 18.83
C THR A 74 -5.46 4.05 19.60
N GLY A 75 -6.76 4.36 19.57
CA GLY A 75 -7.41 5.37 20.40
C GLY A 75 -7.69 6.70 19.70
N SER A 76 -7.52 6.81 18.37
CA SER A 76 -7.91 8.00 17.60
C SER A 76 -8.10 7.65 16.12
N PRO A 77 -9.04 8.30 15.41
CA PRO A 77 -9.31 7.99 14.01
C PRO A 77 -8.12 8.22 13.08
N LEU A 78 -7.86 7.30 12.16
CA LEU A 78 -6.94 7.47 11.04
C LEU A 78 -7.44 8.56 10.09
N THR A 79 -6.55 9.48 9.72
CA THR A 79 -6.88 10.63 8.86
C THR A 79 -5.98 10.75 7.64
N ALA A 80 -4.73 10.29 7.72
CA ALA A 80 -3.82 10.33 6.58
C ALA A 80 -2.84 9.15 6.58
N ILE A 81 -2.40 8.80 5.38
CA ILE A 81 -1.39 7.80 5.08
C ILE A 81 -0.29 8.51 4.29
N ALA A 82 0.94 8.44 4.77
CA ALA A 82 2.10 8.80 3.98
C ALA A 82 2.36 7.69 2.94
N VAL A 83 2.47 8.09 1.68
CA VAL A 83 2.82 7.20 0.57
C VAL A 83 4.34 7.22 0.40
N ALA A 84 5.01 6.14 0.79
CA ALA A 84 6.46 6.07 0.72
C ALA A 84 6.94 5.90 -0.74
N ASP A 85 6.21 5.15 -1.55
CA ASP A 85 6.38 5.02 -3.00
C ASP A 85 5.08 4.54 -3.66
N SER A 86 4.91 4.86 -4.94
CA SER A 86 3.79 4.38 -5.78
C SER A 86 4.29 4.11 -7.20
N TYR A 87 3.93 4.92 -8.21
CA TYR A 87 4.54 4.76 -9.54
C TYR A 87 5.98 5.26 -9.56
N ASN A 88 6.90 4.37 -9.88
CA ASN A 88 8.30 4.73 -10.10
C ASN A 88 8.95 3.76 -11.09
N CYS A 89 9.25 4.27 -12.29
CA CYS A 89 9.83 3.50 -13.37
C CYS A 89 11.32 3.26 -13.13
N ARG A 90 11.63 2.10 -12.55
CA ARG A 90 13.00 1.60 -12.32
C ARG A 90 13.06 0.08 -12.45
N PRO A 91 14.23 -0.50 -12.77
CA PRO A 91 14.43 -1.94 -12.58
C PRO A 91 14.35 -2.31 -11.10
N ARG A 92 13.98 -3.56 -10.81
CA ARG A 92 13.93 -4.07 -9.43
C ARG A 92 15.26 -3.90 -8.72
N ASN A 93 15.20 -3.47 -7.45
CA ASN A 93 16.37 -3.23 -6.60
C ASN A 93 17.43 -2.32 -7.23
N ARG A 94 17.03 -1.48 -8.21
CA ARG A 94 17.92 -0.63 -9.02
C ARG A 94 19.04 -1.40 -9.73
N GLN A 95 18.85 -2.70 -9.98
CA GLN A 95 19.83 -3.56 -10.64
C GLN A 95 19.67 -3.47 -12.16
N ALA A 96 20.73 -3.07 -12.87
CA ALA A 96 20.73 -3.00 -14.32
C ALA A 96 20.41 -4.38 -14.94
N GLY A 97 19.51 -4.40 -15.93
CA GLY A 97 19.07 -5.64 -16.60
C GLY A 97 18.02 -6.46 -15.83
N ALA A 98 17.67 -6.09 -14.59
CA ALA A 98 16.61 -6.75 -13.86
C ALA A 98 15.23 -6.45 -14.46
N LYS A 99 14.24 -7.30 -14.12
CA LYS A 99 12.84 -7.06 -14.47
C LYS A 99 12.37 -5.69 -13.96
N PRO A 100 11.40 -5.03 -14.63
CA PRO A 100 10.78 -3.83 -14.09
C PRO A 100 10.17 -4.09 -12.70
N SER A 101 10.25 -3.06 -11.86
CA SER A 101 9.62 -3.03 -10.55
C SER A 101 8.10 -3.07 -10.68
N ALA A 102 7.43 -3.67 -9.69
CA ALA A 102 5.96 -3.61 -9.58
C ALA A 102 5.45 -2.16 -9.58
N HIS A 103 6.21 -1.25 -8.94
CA HIS A 103 5.96 0.20 -8.97
C HIS A 103 5.95 0.76 -10.39
N GLY A 104 6.89 0.32 -11.24
CA GLY A 104 6.98 0.74 -12.64
C GLY A 104 5.77 0.32 -13.48
N ASN A 105 5.00 -0.68 -13.02
CA ASN A 105 3.77 -1.10 -13.69
C ASN A 105 2.50 -0.60 -12.97
N GLY A 106 2.65 0.26 -11.96
CA GLY A 106 1.54 0.76 -11.15
C GLY A 106 0.84 -0.34 -10.36
N LEU A 107 1.56 -1.42 -10.04
CA LEU A 107 1.04 -2.59 -9.35
C LEU A 107 1.43 -2.66 -7.87
N ALA A 108 2.25 -1.73 -7.39
CA ALA A 108 2.73 -1.68 -6.00
C ALA A 108 2.43 -0.36 -5.31
N PHE A 109 2.37 -0.44 -3.99
CA PHE A 109 2.15 0.67 -3.07
C PHE A 109 2.99 0.44 -1.82
N ASP A 110 3.71 1.47 -1.40
CA ASP A 110 4.46 1.43 -0.14
C ASP A 110 3.75 2.27 0.91
N LEU A 111 3.20 1.58 1.91
CA LEU A 111 2.57 2.21 3.07
C LEU A 111 3.66 2.75 4.01
N GLY A 112 3.70 4.07 4.16
CA GLY A 112 4.52 4.76 5.13
C GLY A 112 3.79 5.03 6.47
N PRO A 113 4.25 6.04 7.23
CA PRO A 113 3.59 6.46 8.47
C PRO A 113 2.11 6.83 8.30
N MET A 114 1.32 6.55 9.32
CA MET A 114 -0.11 6.84 9.38
C MET A 114 -0.39 7.91 10.44
N THR A 115 -1.15 8.95 10.09
CA THR A 115 -1.47 10.05 10.99
C THR A 115 -2.91 9.95 11.50
N LEU A 116 -3.05 9.98 12.83
CA LEU A 116 -4.34 10.00 13.51
C LEU A 116 -4.87 11.43 13.68
N ALA A 117 -6.15 11.56 13.99
CA ALA A 117 -6.82 12.85 14.18
C ALA A 117 -6.18 13.67 15.31
N ASN A 118 -5.70 13.00 16.37
CA ASN A 118 -4.94 13.62 17.47
C ASN A 118 -3.46 13.91 17.13
N LYS A 119 -3.07 13.86 15.85
CA LYS A 119 -1.73 14.12 15.32
C LYS A 119 -0.65 13.12 15.72
N ARG A 120 -0.98 12.04 16.46
CA ARG A 120 -0.05 10.93 16.67
C ARG A 120 0.24 10.24 15.34
N SER A 121 1.48 9.79 15.20
CA SER A 121 1.95 9.01 14.05
C SER A 121 2.09 7.54 14.46
N LEU A 122 1.58 6.64 13.62
CA LEU A 122 1.78 5.20 13.71
C LEU A 122 2.78 4.78 12.63
N THR A 123 3.87 4.09 12.99
CA THR A 123 4.91 3.72 12.02
C THR A 123 5.12 2.21 11.90
N ILE A 124 5.52 1.76 10.70
CA ILE A 124 5.64 0.34 10.35
C ILE A 124 6.72 -0.38 11.15
N ARG A 125 7.79 0.31 11.53
CA ARG A 125 8.84 -0.25 12.41
C ARG A 125 8.80 0.32 13.83
N GLY A 126 8.48 1.60 13.98
CA GLY A 126 8.69 2.34 15.23
C GLY A 126 7.50 2.30 16.18
N GLU A 127 6.89 3.45 16.41
CA GLU A 127 5.97 3.68 17.51
C GLU A 127 4.49 3.62 17.11
N GLY A 128 3.63 3.56 18.13
CA GLY A 128 2.18 3.72 18.01
C GLY A 128 1.40 2.44 17.72
N LEU A 129 2.01 1.44 17.08
CA LEU A 129 1.40 0.12 16.87
C LEU A 129 1.86 -0.88 17.93
N THR A 130 0.91 -1.53 18.59
CA THR A 130 1.16 -2.69 19.44
C THR A 130 1.59 -3.90 18.60
N ILE A 131 2.21 -4.90 19.21
CA ILE A 131 2.57 -6.16 18.51
C ILE A 131 1.31 -6.80 17.89
N ALA A 132 0.20 -6.84 18.62
CA ALA A 132 -1.07 -7.36 18.12
C ALA A 132 -1.58 -6.58 16.89
N ALA A 133 -1.51 -5.24 16.92
CA ALA A 133 -1.89 -4.43 15.75
C ALA A 133 -0.99 -4.70 14.54
N ARG A 134 0.31 -4.92 14.75
CA ARG A 134 1.25 -5.31 13.69
C ARG A 134 0.95 -6.70 13.12
N GLN A 135 0.58 -7.66 13.97
CA GLN A 135 0.16 -9.00 13.54
C GLN A 135 -1.10 -8.94 12.65
N LEU A 136 -2.11 -8.16 13.05
CA LEU A 136 -3.32 -7.93 12.25
C LEU A 136 -2.98 -7.23 10.92
N LEU A 137 -2.11 -6.22 10.95
CA LEU A 137 -1.70 -5.50 9.75
C LEU A 137 -0.97 -6.42 8.76
N LYS A 138 0.00 -7.21 9.24
CA LYS A 138 0.69 -8.23 8.45
C LYS A 138 -0.28 -9.26 7.87
N ALA A 139 -1.15 -9.83 8.71
CA ALA A 139 -2.11 -10.85 8.29
C ALA A 139 -3.08 -10.32 7.22
N SER A 140 -3.61 -9.10 7.39
CA SER A 140 -4.51 -8.47 6.43
C SER A 140 -3.84 -8.22 5.08
N ALA A 141 -2.61 -7.71 5.07
CA ALA A 141 -1.84 -7.47 3.86
C ALA A 141 -1.55 -8.79 3.14
N CYS A 142 -1.05 -9.80 3.86
CA CYS A 142 -0.66 -11.09 3.26
C CYS A 142 -1.85 -11.87 2.70
N ARG A 143 -3.06 -11.64 3.21
CA ARG A 143 -4.29 -12.19 2.65
C ARG A 143 -4.72 -11.51 1.35
N ARG A 144 -4.38 -10.23 1.16
CA ARG A 144 -4.88 -9.38 0.05
C ARG A 144 -3.90 -9.23 -1.12
N PHE A 145 -2.60 -9.34 -0.87
CA PHE A 145 -1.57 -9.01 -1.85
C PHE A 145 -0.67 -10.21 -2.18
N GLY A 146 -0.13 -10.22 -3.41
CA GLY A 146 0.76 -11.29 -3.87
C GLY A 146 2.14 -11.21 -3.23
N THR A 147 2.63 -9.99 -3.00
CA THR A 147 3.89 -9.72 -2.32
C THR A 147 3.63 -8.73 -1.19
N VAL A 148 4.12 -9.06 -0.01
CA VAL A 148 4.16 -8.18 1.17
C VAL A 148 5.57 -8.22 1.72
N LEU A 149 6.25 -7.07 1.73
CA LEU A 149 7.60 -6.90 2.27
C LEU A 149 7.57 -5.77 3.29
N GLY A 150 7.95 -6.10 4.53
CA GLY A 150 8.10 -5.12 5.60
C GLY A 150 9.41 -5.35 6.36
N PRO A 151 9.57 -4.74 7.54
CA PRO A 151 10.80 -4.80 8.31
C PRO A 151 11.38 -6.21 8.47
N GLY A 152 12.68 -6.38 8.24
CA GLY A 152 13.39 -7.64 8.31
C GLY A 152 13.15 -8.60 7.14
N SER A 153 12.65 -8.11 6.00
CA SER A 153 12.54 -8.87 4.75
C SER A 153 13.86 -8.89 3.97
N ASP A 154 14.35 -7.71 3.56
CA ASP A 154 15.50 -7.58 2.65
C ASP A 154 16.36 -6.33 2.85
N GLY A 155 16.15 -5.56 3.92
CA GLY A 155 16.90 -4.32 4.20
C GLY A 155 16.40 -3.08 3.47
N TYR A 156 15.59 -3.23 2.41
CA TYR A 156 15.01 -2.09 1.69
C TYR A 156 13.67 -1.64 2.27
N HIS A 157 12.94 -2.56 2.90
CA HIS A 157 11.57 -2.33 3.40
C HIS A 157 11.54 -2.15 4.93
N GLU A 158 12.51 -1.43 5.48
CA GLU A 158 12.70 -1.37 6.93
C GLU A 158 11.86 -0.32 7.64
N ASP A 159 11.33 0.66 6.91
CA ASP A 159 10.54 1.77 7.44
C ASP A 159 9.13 1.88 6.85
N HIS A 160 8.83 1.07 5.83
CA HIS A 160 7.54 1.02 5.14
C HIS A 160 7.09 -0.43 4.90
N LEU A 161 5.84 -0.59 4.44
CA LEU A 161 5.27 -1.87 4.04
C LEU A 161 4.96 -1.84 2.54
N HIS A 162 5.74 -2.56 1.74
CA HIS A 162 5.48 -2.79 0.32
C HIS A 162 4.39 -3.82 0.15
N VAL A 163 3.41 -3.51 -0.69
CA VAL A 163 2.39 -4.46 -1.15
C VAL A 163 2.21 -4.39 -2.67
N ASP A 164 2.01 -5.54 -3.33
CA ASP A 164 1.74 -5.56 -4.77
C ASP A 164 0.74 -6.63 -5.24
N LEU A 165 0.19 -6.39 -6.44
CA LEU A 165 -0.71 -7.31 -7.16
C LEU A 165 0.02 -8.15 -8.22
N ILE A 166 1.33 -8.37 -8.11
CA ILE A 166 2.01 -9.29 -9.03
C ILE A 166 1.40 -10.68 -8.86
N ALA A 167 0.84 -11.22 -9.95
CA ALA A 167 0.31 -12.56 -9.98
C ALA A 167 1.40 -13.58 -9.66
N ARG A 168 1.11 -14.46 -8.70
CA ARG A 168 1.99 -15.54 -8.26
C ARG A 168 1.24 -16.85 -8.38
N ARG A 169 1.99 -17.96 -8.54
CA ARG A 169 1.39 -19.30 -8.53
C ARG A 169 0.72 -19.55 -7.16
N PRO A 170 -0.35 -20.34 -7.10
CA PRO A 170 -0.96 -20.73 -5.84
C PRO A 170 0.09 -21.25 -4.84
N GLY A 171 0.04 -20.79 -3.59
CA GLY A 171 1.00 -21.14 -2.54
C GLY A 171 2.40 -20.49 -2.67
N ARG A 172 2.62 -19.59 -3.64
CA ARG A 172 3.90 -18.88 -3.85
C ARG A 172 3.82 -17.38 -3.56
N GLY A 173 2.82 -16.94 -2.79
CA GLY A 173 2.75 -15.59 -2.24
C GLY A 173 4.00 -15.30 -1.38
N ILE A 174 4.47 -14.06 -1.38
CA ILE A 174 5.54 -13.63 -0.48
C ILE A 174 4.92 -12.81 0.64
N CYS A 175 5.10 -13.26 1.88
CA CYS A 175 4.67 -12.55 3.08
C CYS A 175 5.86 -12.49 4.04
N GLN A 176 6.71 -11.48 3.87
CA GLN A 176 7.95 -11.34 4.63
C GLN A 176 7.93 -10.03 5.41
N TRP A 177 7.75 -10.15 6.73
CA TRP A 177 7.84 -9.05 7.67
C TRP A 177 8.11 -9.66 9.05
N THR A 178 9.29 -9.40 9.59
CA THR A 178 9.67 -9.80 10.94
C THR A 178 9.05 -8.83 11.94
N LEU A 179 8.22 -9.35 12.83
CA LEU A 179 7.63 -8.54 13.90
C LEU A 179 8.56 -8.48 15.12
N PRO A 180 8.52 -7.38 15.90
CA PRO A 180 9.20 -7.33 17.19
C PRO A 180 8.79 -8.53 18.06
N GLY A 181 9.77 -9.29 18.57
CA GLY A 181 9.53 -10.51 19.34
C GLY A 181 9.85 -11.83 18.62
N GLY A 182 10.18 -11.80 17.32
CA GLY A 182 10.85 -12.94 16.65
C GLY A 182 9.99 -13.79 15.72
N ASP A 183 8.73 -13.43 15.49
CA ASP A 183 7.86 -14.19 14.58
C ASP A 183 8.22 -13.90 13.12
N LYS A 184 9.15 -14.70 12.59
CA LYS A 184 9.30 -14.93 11.16
C LYS A 184 8.19 -15.90 10.77
N ASN A 185 7.19 -15.41 10.06
CA ASN A 185 6.24 -16.31 9.42
C ASN A 185 6.95 -17.02 8.27
#